data_AF-A0A9X2P1K6-F1
#
_entry.id   AF-A0A9X2P1K6-F1
#
_cell.length_a   1.000
_cell.length_b   1.000
_cell.length_c   1.000
_cell.angle_alpha   90.00
_cell.angle_beta   90.00
_cell.angle_gamma   90.00
#
_symmetry.space_group_name_H-M   'P 1'
#
loop_
_entity.id
_entity.type
_entity.pdbx_description
1 polymer ?
#
loop_
_entity_poly.entity_id
_entity_poly.type
_entity_poly.pdbx_seq_one_letter_code
_entity_poly.pdbx_strand_id
1 'polypeptide(L)'
;MSWIILIIAGLFEVAFAFCLGKAKGTSGNEMYLWYGGFVIALGISMGLLIKATQTLPIGTAYAVWTGIGAVGTVLIGIFVFKEPATFLRIFFLITLI
;
A
#
# COMPACT_ATOMS: atom_id res chain seq x y z
N MET A 1 1.43 -9.21 -19.54
CA MET A 1 1.19 -7.88 -18.90
C MET A 1 1.09 -7.98 -17.37
N SER A 2 1.71 -8.98 -16.73
CA SER A 2 1.58 -9.24 -15.30
C SER A 2 2.28 -8.21 -14.42
N TRP A 3 3.36 -7.60 -14.93
CA TRP A 3 4.05 -6.48 -14.29
C TRP A 3 3.16 -5.25 -14.11
N ILE A 4 2.31 -4.92 -15.09
CA ILE A 4 1.36 -3.80 -14.98
C ILE A 4 0.32 -4.09 -13.89
N ILE A 5 -0.21 -5.32 -13.85
CA ILE A 5 -1.14 -5.77 -12.81
C ILE A 5 -0.49 -5.67 -11.42
N LEU A 6 0.80 -5.99 -11.33
CA LEU A 6 1.55 -5.94 -10.09
C LEU A 6 1.79 -4.50 -9.60
N ILE A 7 2.09 -3.58 -10.52
CA ILE A 7 2.17 -2.14 -10.22
C ILE A 7 0.82 -1.61 -9.74
N ILE A 8 -0.28 -2.00 -10.41
CA ILE A 8 -1.64 -1.60 -10.01
C ILE A 8 -2.01 -2.20 -8.64
N ALA A 9 -1.62 -3.45 -8.37
CA ALA A 9 -1.80 -4.08 -7.06
C ALA A 9 -1.07 -3.30 -5.96
N GLY A 10 0.18 -2.89 -6.22
CA GLY A 10 0.95 -2.06 -5.29
C GLY A 10 0.33 -0.68 -5.06
N LEU A 11 -0.23 -0.05 -6.09
CA LEU A 11 -0.96 1.22 -5.94
C LEU A 11 -2.22 1.09 -5.09
N PHE A 12 -2.97 -0.02 -5.26
CA PHE A 12 -4.10 -0.33 -4.39
C PHE A 12 -3.67 -0.59 -2.94
N GLU A 13 -2.46 -1.10 -2.74
CA GLU A 13 -1.88 -1.24 -1.42
C GLU A 13 -1.69 0.11 -0.72
N VAL A 14 -1.11 1.07 -1.43
CA VAL A 14 -0.97 2.45 -0.96
C VAL A 14 -2.32 3.07 -0.64
N ALA A 15 -3.34 2.81 -1.48
CA ALA A 15 -4.70 3.31 -1.28
C ALA A 15 -5.37 2.76 -0.01
N PHE A 16 -5.23 1.46 0.29
CA PHE A 16 -5.80 0.93 1.54
C PHE A 16 -5.04 1.44 2.76
N ALA A 17 -3.70 1.55 2.69
CA ALA A 17 -2.89 2.06 3.78
C ALA A 17 -3.24 3.53 4.10
N PHE A 18 -3.53 4.31 3.05
CA PHE A 18 -4.07 5.65 3.18
C PHE A 18 -5.43 5.69 3.87
N CYS A 19 -6.38 4.86 3.42
CA CYS A 19 -7.70 4.75 4.02
C CYS A 19 -7.61 4.40 5.51
N LEU A 20 -6.71 3.50 5.88
CA LEU A 20 -6.50 3.09 7.26
C LEU A 20 -5.92 4.22 8.13
N GLY A 21 -4.97 4.98 7.57
CA GLY A 21 -4.44 6.18 8.24
C GLY A 21 -5.53 7.23 8.47
N LYS A 22 -6.41 7.47 7.49
CA LYS A 22 -7.52 8.42 7.60
C LYS A 22 -8.59 7.93 8.57
N ALA A 23 -8.91 6.63 8.55
CA ALA A 23 -9.82 6.01 9.51
C ALA A 23 -9.33 6.17 10.96
N LYS A 24 -8.01 6.12 11.20
CA LYS A 24 -7.43 6.31 12.54
C LYS A 24 -7.55 7.76 13.05
N GLY A 25 -7.59 8.74 12.15
CA GLY A 25 -7.70 10.18 12.48
C GLY A 25 -9.14 10.71 12.58
N THR A 26 -10.13 9.90 12.20
CA THR A 26 -11.55 10.29 12.16
C THR A 26 -12.32 9.44 13.17
N SER A 27 -13.18 10.07 13.99
CA SER A 27 -14.10 9.38 14.90
C SER A 27 -15.53 9.65 14.48
N GLY A 28 -16.31 8.59 14.19
CA GLY A 28 -17.72 8.68 13.81
C GLY A 28 -18.10 7.83 12.60
N ASN A 29 -19.20 8.18 11.94
CA ASN A 29 -19.78 7.44 10.79
C ASN A 29 -18.85 7.43 9.55
N GLU A 30 -17.96 8.41 9.44
CA GLU A 30 -16.95 8.50 8.40
C GLU A 30 -15.87 7.40 8.52
N MET A 31 -15.56 6.93 9.73
CA MET A 31 -14.62 5.81 9.96
C MET A 31 -15.12 4.54 9.27
N TYR A 32 -16.42 4.24 9.34
CA TYR A 32 -17.00 3.05 8.70
C TYR A 32 -16.91 3.09 7.17
N LEU A 33 -17.07 4.29 6.58
CA LEU A 33 -16.85 4.51 5.15
C LEU A 33 -15.39 4.25 4.74
N TRP A 34 -14.44 4.74 5.53
CA TRP A 34 -13.00 4.50 5.28
C TRP A 34 -12.60 3.02 5.49
N TYR A 35 -13.20 2.33 6.47
CA TYR A 35 -13.03 0.87 6.63
C TYR A 35 -13.62 0.08 5.47
N GLY A 36 -14.77 0.50 4.94
CA GLY A 36 -15.34 -0.09 3.72
C GLY A 36 -14.39 0.06 2.52
N GLY A 37 -13.83 1.26 2.33
CA GLY A 37 -12.82 1.52 1.31
C GLY A 37 -11.55 0.67 1.48
N PHE A 38 -11.10 0.46 2.72
CA PHE A 38 -9.98 -0.41 3.05
C PHE A 38 -10.22 -1.87 2.62
N VAL A 39 -11.38 -2.45 2.97
CA VAL A 39 -11.70 -3.85 2.64
C VAL A 39 -11.77 -4.06 1.12
N ILE A 40 -12.40 -3.12 0.41
CA ILE A 40 -12.49 -3.18 -1.06
C ILE A 40 -11.10 -3.08 -1.70
N ALA A 41 -10.30 -2.10 -1.28
CA ALA A 41 -8.96 -1.91 -1.82
C ALA A 41 -8.02 -3.08 -1.52
N LEU A 42 -8.14 -3.68 -0.32
CA LEU A 42 -7.39 -4.88 0.06
C LEU A 42 -7.80 -6.09 -0.78
N GLY A 43 -9.11 -6.30 -0.99
CA GLY A 43 -9.63 -7.37 -1.83
C GLY A 43 -9.15 -7.26 -3.27
N ILE A 44 -9.15 -6.05 -3.83
CA ILE A 44 -8.63 -5.78 -5.18
C ILE A 44 -7.12 -6.01 -5.23
N SER A 45 -6.35 -5.46 -4.28
CA SER A 45 -4.87 -5.62 -4.24
C SER A 45 -4.47 -7.09 -4.18
N MET A 46 -5.05 -7.85 -3.25
CA MET A 46 -4.78 -9.29 -3.10
C MET A 46 -5.20 -10.09 -4.33
N GLY A 47 -6.37 -9.77 -4.92
CA GLY A 47 -6.83 -10.43 -6.14
C GLY A 47 -5.89 -10.20 -7.33
N LEU A 48 -5.38 -8.98 -7.50
CA LEU A 48 -4.42 -8.66 -8.55
C LEU A 48 -3.05 -9.30 -8.29
N LEU A 49 -2.60 -9.34 -7.03
CA LEU A 49 -1.36 -10.02 -6.64
C LEU A 49 -1.40 -11.50 -6.98
N ILE A 50 -2.48 -12.20 -6.60
CA ILE A 50 -2.69 -13.62 -6.93
C ILE A 50 -2.56 -13.82 -8.44
N LYS A 51 -3.21 -12.97 -9.24
CA LYS A 51 -3.15 -13.04 -10.70
C LYS A 51 -1.75 -12.81 -11.26
N ALA A 52 -0.97 -11.92 -10.66
CA ALA A 52 0.40 -11.66 -11.07
C ALA A 52 1.35 -12.82 -10.70
N THR A 53 1.16 -13.42 -9.51
CA THR A 53 1.94 -14.58 -9.03
C THR A 53 1.71 -15.87 -9.83
N GLN A 54 0.62 -15.96 -10.61
CA GLN A 54 0.43 -17.08 -11.55
C GLN A 54 1.45 -17.09 -12.71
N THR A 55 2.10 -15.95 -12.95
CA THR A 55 3.03 -15.78 -14.09
C THR A 55 4.43 -15.39 -13.68
N LEU A 56 4.60 -14.77 -12.50
CA LEU A 56 5.91 -14.41 -11.95
C LEU A 56 6.24 -15.29 -10.74
N PRO A 57 7.53 -15.54 -10.47
CA PRO A 57 7.97 -16.13 -9.22
C PRO A 57 7.44 -15.32 -8.03
N ILE A 58 6.89 -16.02 -7.03
CA ILE A 58 6.27 -15.38 -5.87
C ILE A 58 7.23 -14.44 -5.13
N GLY A 59 8.52 -14.78 -5.06
CA GLY A 59 9.53 -13.94 -4.43
C GLY A 59 9.71 -12.58 -5.13
N THR A 60 9.82 -12.58 -6.46
CA THR A 60 9.94 -11.34 -7.24
C THR A 60 8.65 -10.53 -7.18
N ALA A 61 7.51 -11.21 -7.31
CA ALA A 61 6.22 -10.55 -7.30
C ALA A 61 5.93 -9.86 -5.95
N TYR A 62 6.21 -10.57 -4.85
CA TYR A 62 5.98 -10.04 -3.51
C TYR A 62 6.96 -8.92 -3.15
N ALA A 63 8.24 -9.04 -3.51
CA ALA A 63 9.23 -8.00 -3.27
C ALA A 63 8.87 -6.68 -3.97
N VAL A 64 8.45 -6.74 -5.24
CA VAL A 64 8.04 -5.54 -5.98
C VAL A 64 6.73 -4.96 -5.44
N TRP A 65 5.76 -5.82 -5.11
CA TRP A 65 4.47 -5.40 -4.56
C TRP A 65 4.63 -4.68 -3.21
N THR A 66 5.35 -5.29 -2.27
CA THR A 66 5.66 -4.70 -0.96
C THR A 66 6.52 -3.45 -1.07
N GLY A 67 7.49 -3.41 -1.99
CA GLY A 67 8.31 -2.22 -2.22
C GLY A 67 7.49 -1.01 -2.68
N ILE A 68 6.58 -1.20 -3.64
CA ILE A 68 5.68 -0.13 -4.12
C ILE A 68 4.75 0.33 -2.98
N GLY A 69 4.17 -0.63 -2.24
CA GLY A 69 3.32 -0.36 -1.09
C GLY A 69 4.02 0.44 0.00
N ALA A 70 5.22 0.04 0.39
CA ALA A 70 6.03 0.70 1.42
C ALA A 70 6.41 2.14 1.02
N VAL A 71 6.95 2.32 -0.19
CA VAL A 71 7.34 3.65 -0.70
C VAL A 71 6.11 4.56 -0.78
N GLY A 72 5.02 4.10 -1.37
CA GLY A 72 3.82 4.91 -1.53
C GLY A 72 3.12 5.24 -0.21
N THR A 73 3.11 4.31 0.75
CA THR A 73 2.57 4.56 2.10
C THR A 73 3.37 5.61 2.84
N VAL A 74 4.71 5.58 2.73
CA VAL A 74 5.55 6.62 3.34
C VAL A 74 5.41 7.97 2.63
N LEU A 75 5.32 8.00 1.30
CA LEU A 75 5.01 9.23 0.57
C LEU A 75 3.68 9.83 1.05
N ILE A 76 2.63 9.02 1.16
CA ILE A 76 1.34 9.48 1.69
C ILE A 76 1.42 9.89 3.16
N GLY A 77 2.20 9.19 3.98
CA GLY A 77 2.48 9.56 5.38
C GLY A 77 3.07 10.98 5.48
N ILE A 78 4.05 11.28 4.62
CA ILE A 78 4.72 12.58 4.59
C ILE A 78 3.80 13.67 4.02
N PHE A 79 3.12 13.41 2.89
CA PHE A 79 2.32 14.42 2.21
C PHE A 79 0.96 14.69 2.89
N VAL A 80 0.28 13.64 3.36
CA VAL A 80 -1.09 13.77 3.89
C VAL A 80 -1.14 13.81 5.41
N PHE A 81 -0.37 12.94 6.08
CA PHE A 81 -0.33 12.91 7.55
C PHE A 81 0.71 13.86 8.14
N LYS A 82 1.51 14.53 7.29
CA LYS A 82 2.62 15.41 7.69
C LYS A 82 3.54 14.76 8.72
N GLU A 83 3.72 13.44 8.61
CA GLU A 83 4.62 12.72 9.50
C GLU A 83 6.07 13.16 9.24
N PRO A 84 6.90 13.25 10.30
CA PRO A 84 8.30 13.64 10.14
C PRO A 84 9.05 12.61 9.29
N ALA A 85 9.54 13.06 8.14
CA ALA A 85 10.44 12.32 7.26
C ALA A 85 11.84 12.25 7.89
N THR A 86 11.97 11.47 8.95
CA THR A 86 13.23 11.31 9.67
C THR A 86 14.22 10.53 8.81
N PHE A 87 15.49 10.92 8.79
CA PHE A 87 16.54 10.27 7.99
C PHE A 87 16.59 8.75 8.22
N LEU A 88 16.41 8.29 9.46
CA LEU A 88 16.32 6.87 9.82
C LEU A 88 15.15 6.15 9.13
N ARG A 89 13.99 6.80 8.98
CA ARG A 89 12.80 6.19 8.36
C ARG A 89 13.04 5.93 6.87
N ILE A 90 13.69 6.87 6.18
CA ILE A 90 14.07 6.72 4.77
C ILE A 90 15.20 5.69 4.61
N PHE A 91 16.20 5.71 5.50
CA PHE A 91 17.31 4.76 5.50
C PHE A 91 16.84 3.31 5.68
N PHE A 92 15.96 3.05 6.65
CA PHE A 92 15.38 1.72 6.85
C PHE A 92 14.48 1.30 5.68
N LEU A 93 13.79 2.24 5.05
CA LEU A 93 12.95 1.94 3.89
C LEU A 93 13.79 1.50 2.67
N ILE A 94 14.92 2.16 2.44
CA ILE A 94 15.88 1.78 1.38
C ILE A 94 16.59 0.46 1.72
N THR A 95 16.81 0.16 3.01
CA THR A 95 17.46 -1.10 3.43
C THR A 95 16.50 -2.30 3.38
N LEU A 96 15.19 -2.05 3.46
CA LEU A 96 14.15 -3.09 3.49
C LEU A 96 13.74 -3.57 2.09
N ILE A 97 14.00 -2.76 1.05
CA ILE A 97 13.72 -3.04 -0.36
C ILE A 97 14.99 -3.53 -1.04
#